data_AF-A0A851AJZ2-F1
#
_entry.id   AF-A0A851AJZ2-F1
#
_cell.length_a   1.000
_cell.length_b   1.000
_cell.length_c   1.000
_cell.angle_alpha   90.00
_cell.angle_beta   90.00
_cell.angle_gamma   90.00
#
_symmetry.space_group_name_H-M   'P 1'
#
loop_
_entity.id
_entity.type
_entity.pdbx_description
1 polymer ?
#
loop_
_entity_poly.entity_id
_entity_poly.type
_entity_poly.pdbx_seq_one_letter_code
_entity_poly.pdbx_strand_id
1 'polypeptide(L)'
;MCDNHDDGETAAIILCNVCGNLCTDCDRFLHLHRRTKTHQRQVFKEEEEAIKVDLHEGCGRTKLFWLMALADSKTMKAMVEFREQTGKPTTSSSEACRFCGCRSGTELSAVGSVCSDTDCQEYAKIACSKTHPCGHPCGGVKNEEHCLPCLHGCDKNATTLKQDADDMCMICFTEALSAAPAIQLDCSHVFHLQCCQRVLENRWLGPRITFGFMSCPICK
;
A
#
# COMPACT_ATOMS: atom_id res chain seq x y z
N MET A 1 8.02 -18.98 26.48
CA MET A 1 9.39 -19.49 26.22
C MET A 1 9.30 -20.60 25.20
N CYS A 2 10.40 -20.89 24.50
CA CYS A 2 10.47 -21.95 23.50
C CYS A 2 10.48 -23.32 24.17
N ASP A 3 9.51 -24.15 23.84
CA ASP A 3 9.33 -25.49 24.40
C ASP A 3 10.36 -26.51 23.87
N ASN A 4 11.14 -26.14 22.84
CA ASN A 4 12.22 -26.97 22.27
C ASN A 4 13.61 -26.61 22.82
N HIS A 5 13.69 -25.65 23.74
CA HIS A 5 14.91 -25.26 24.45
C HIS A 5 14.71 -25.43 25.95
N ASP A 6 15.65 -26.10 26.61
CA ASP A 6 15.67 -26.25 28.08
C ASP A 6 16.45 -25.12 28.78
N ASP A 7 16.81 -24.06 28.06
CA ASP A 7 17.63 -22.95 28.57
C ASP A 7 16.84 -21.93 29.41
N GLY A 8 15.50 -21.93 29.31
CA GLY A 8 14.63 -20.98 30.02
C GLY A 8 14.72 -19.53 29.54
N GLU A 9 15.57 -19.23 28.56
CA GLU A 9 15.90 -17.88 28.09
C GLU A 9 15.39 -17.65 26.65
N THR A 10 15.30 -18.72 25.85
CA THR A 10 14.89 -18.60 24.45
C THR A 10 13.40 -18.27 24.36
N ALA A 11 13.08 -17.07 23.86
CA ALA A 11 11.71 -16.63 23.65
C ALA A 11 11.04 -17.43 22.51
N ALA A 12 9.76 -17.76 22.70
CA ALA A 12 8.93 -18.32 21.64
C ALA A 12 8.18 -17.20 20.93
N ILE A 13 8.12 -17.29 19.61
CA ILE A 13 7.45 -16.31 18.75
C ILE A 13 6.34 -16.95 17.90
N ILE A 14 6.30 -18.29 17.86
CA ILE A 14 5.35 -19.07 17.06
C ILE A 14 4.68 -20.10 17.97
N LEU A 15 3.36 -20.15 17.96
CA LEU A 15 2.57 -21.25 18.50
C LEU A 15 2.24 -22.24 17.37
N CYS A 16 2.80 -23.44 17.46
CA CYS A 16 2.39 -24.58 16.66
C CYS A 16 1.35 -25.39 17.43
N ASN A 17 0.24 -25.74 16.79
CA ASN A 17 -0.82 -26.53 17.43
C ASN A 17 -0.39 -27.96 17.82
N VAL A 18 0.74 -28.46 17.28
CA VAL A 18 1.27 -29.80 17.57
C VAL A 18 2.64 -29.73 18.26
N CYS A 19 3.53 -28.83 17.81
CA CYS A 19 4.91 -28.75 18.31
C CYS A 19 5.09 -27.80 19.51
N GLY A 20 4.04 -27.09 19.95
CA GLY A 20 4.11 -26.16 21.07
C GLY A 20 4.63 -24.77 20.67
N ASN A 21 5.15 -24.05 21.66
CA ASN A 21 5.70 -22.70 21.52
C ASN A 21 7.14 -22.78 21.02
N LEU A 22 7.43 -22.20 19.87
CA LEU A 22 8.72 -22.30 19.20
C LEU A 22 9.33 -20.92 18.96
N CYS A 23 10.66 -20.83 19.08
CA CYS A 23 11.43 -19.73 18.51
C CYS A 23 11.50 -19.86 16.98
N THR A 24 12.02 -18.83 16.30
CA THR A 24 12.14 -18.80 14.83
C THR A 24 12.91 -20.00 14.28
N ASP A 25 14.02 -20.36 14.92
CA ASP A 25 14.88 -21.45 14.47
C ASP A 25 14.24 -22.81 14.69
N CYS A 26 13.66 -23.06 15.86
CA CYS A 26 12.95 -24.30 16.14
C CYS A 26 11.76 -24.51 15.21
N ASP A 27 10.98 -23.46 14.90
CA ASP A 27 9.91 -23.55 13.89
C ASP A 27 10.49 -23.98 12.54
N ARG A 28 11.55 -23.30 12.09
CA ARG A 28 12.19 -23.60 10.81
C ARG A 28 12.67 -25.04 10.74
N PHE A 29 13.42 -25.52 11.72
CA PHE A 29 14.01 -26.86 11.68
C PHE A 29 12.97 -27.97 11.86
N LEU A 30 12.04 -27.82 12.81
CA LEU A 30 11.03 -28.85 13.08
C LEU A 30 10.04 -28.98 11.91
N HIS A 31 9.78 -27.92 11.15
CA HIS A 31 8.83 -27.92 10.03
C HIS A 31 9.46 -28.10 8.65
N LEU A 32 10.78 -28.39 8.56
CA LEU A 32 11.41 -28.83 7.31
C LEU A 32 10.91 -30.21 6.86
N HIS A 33 10.59 -31.09 7.82
CA HIS A 33 10.21 -32.47 7.54
C HIS A 33 8.79 -32.56 6.94
N ARG A 34 8.61 -33.44 5.95
CA ARG A 34 7.35 -33.55 5.17
C ARG A 34 6.12 -33.89 6.02
N ARG A 35 6.32 -34.51 7.19
CA ARG A 35 5.25 -34.87 8.14
C ARG A 35 4.78 -33.69 9.00
N THR A 36 5.64 -32.72 9.23
CA THR A 36 5.40 -31.61 10.17
C THR A 36 5.14 -30.29 9.43
N LYS A 37 5.58 -30.16 8.18
CA LYS A 37 5.42 -28.97 7.33
C LYS A 37 3.98 -28.42 7.24
N THR A 38 2.97 -29.26 7.42
CA THR A 38 1.54 -28.88 7.34
C THR A 38 0.91 -28.55 8.68
N HIS A 39 1.68 -28.49 9.77
CA HIS A 39 1.14 -28.06 11.06
C HIS A 39 0.61 -26.63 10.99
N GLN A 40 -0.44 -26.37 11.77
CA GLN A 40 -1.03 -25.05 11.86
C GLN A 40 -0.20 -24.22 12.84
N ARG A 41 0.30 -23.09 12.35
CA ARG A 41 1.23 -22.22 13.07
C ARG A 41 0.65 -20.82 13.14
N GLN A 42 0.75 -20.22 14.31
CA GLN A 42 0.29 -18.87 14.59
C GLN A 42 1.43 -18.08 15.23
N VAL A 43 1.75 -16.91 14.69
CA VAL A 43 2.75 -16.01 15.29
C VAL A 43 2.10 -15.31 16.49
N PHE A 44 2.83 -15.16 17.60
CA PHE A 44 2.35 -14.37 18.73
C PHE A 44 2.15 -12.91 18.32
N LYS A 45 1.05 -12.31 18.76
CA LYS A 45 0.65 -10.95 18.39
C LYS A 45 1.67 -9.87 18.79
N GLU A 46 2.55 -10.15 19.74
CA GLU A 46 3.62 -9.22 20.15
C GLU A 46 4.69 -9.02 19.06
N GLU A 47 4.88 -9.96 18.12
CA GLU A 47 5.77 -9.80 16.96
C GLU A 47 5.08 -9.39 15.66
N GLU A 48 3.74 -9.21 15.65
CA GLU A 48 3.09 -8.47 14.54
C GLU A 48 3.60 -7.01 14.48
N GLU A 49 4.25 -6.53 15.55
CA GLU A 49 4.92 -5.23 15.63
C GLU A 49 6.36 -5.22 15.10
N ALA A 50 6.89 -6.35 14.59
CA ALA A 50 8.19 -6.38 13.97
C ALA A 50 8.22 -5.48 12.72
N ILE A 51 9.17 -4.54 12.69
CA ILE A 51 9.38 -3.59 11.60
C ILE A 51 9.65 -4.36 10.30
N LYS A 52 8.65 -4.47 9.42
CA LYS A 52 8.85 -4.97 8.05
C LYS A 52 9.29 -3.82 7.16
N VAL A 53 10.45 -4.02 6.53
CA VAL A 53 10.97 -3.14 5.50
C VAL A 53 10.79 -3.84 4.15
N ASP A 54 9.87 -3.34 3.33
CA ASP A 54 9.66 -3.78 1.97
C ASP A 54 10.47 -2.88 1.02
N LEU A 55 11.22 -3.49 0.10
CA LEU A 55 11.93 -2.78 -0.95
C LEU A 55 11.15 -2.93 -2.26
N HIS A 56 10.64 -1.82 -2.79
CA HIS A 56 9.88 -1.80 -4.03
C HIS A 56 10.42 -0.73 -4.99
N GLU A 57 10.86 -1.14 -6.19
CA GLU A 57 11.39 -0.25 -7.26
C GLU A 57 12.53 0.73 -6.86
N GLY A 58 13.26 0.44 -5.77
CA GLY A 58 14.34 1.29 -5.24
C GLY A 58 13.91 2.23 -4.11
N CYS A 59 12.64 2.13 -3.68
CA CYS A 59 12.08 2.76 -2.50
C CYS A 59 12.01 1.73 -1.35
N GLY A 60 12.64 2.05 -0.22
CA GLY A 60 12.49 1.31 1.02
C GLY A 60 11.27 1.82 1.79
N ARG A 61 10.27 0.96 1.98
CA ARG A 61 9.03 1.23 2.71
C ARG A 61 9.04 0.48 4.03
N THR A 62 8.83 1.21 5.12
CA THR A 62 8.68 0.67 6.46
C THR A 62 7.32 1.07 7.01
N LYS A 63 6.46 0.10 7.33
CA LYS A 63 5.10 0.36 7.82
C LYS A 63 4.92 -0.28 9.20
N LEU A 64 4.75 0.58 10.20
CA LEU A 64 4.33 0.25 11.56
C LEU A 64 2.90 0.75 11.80
N PHE A 65 2.27 0.29 12.87
CA PHE A 65 0.90 0.69 13.20
C PHE A 65 0.75 2.21 13.48
N TRP A 66 1.83 2.88 13.90
CA TRP A 66 1.85 4.30 14.26
C TRP A 66 2.76 5.14 13.35
N LEU A 67 3.47 4.52 12.41
CA LEU A 67 4.51 5.17 11.62
C LEU A 67 4.61 4.56 10.23
N MET A 68 4.70 5.41 9.22
CA MET A 68 5.10 5.03 7.87
C MET A 68 6.36 5.81 7.50
N ALA A 69 7.43 5.10 7.13
CA ALA A 69 8.66 5.70 6.65
C ALA A 69 8.98 5.19 5.23
N LEU A 70 9.35 6.11 4.36
CA LEU A 70 9.68 5.85 2.97
C LEU A 70 10.99 6.56 2.63
N ALA A 71 11.88 5.86 1.92
CA ALA A 71 13.12 6.42 1.43
C ALA A 71 13.38 5.94 0.00
N ASP A 72 13.47 6.89 -0.94
CA ASP A 72 13.82 6.59 -2.33
C ASP A 72 15.28 6.89 -2.61
N SER A 73 16.02 5.85 -2.99
CA SER A 73 17.47 5.91 -3.20
C SER A 73 17.88 6.71 -4.44
N LYS A 74 16.98 6.90 -5.42
CA LYS A 74 17.29 7.59 -6.68
C LYS A 74 17.09 9.11 -6.58
N THR A 75 16.03 9.53 -5.91
CA THR A 75 15.65 10.94 -5.75
C THR A 75 16.19 11.53 -4.45
N MET A 76 16.75 10.70 -3.56
CA MET A 76 17.22 11.08 -2.22
C MET A 76 16.12 11.77 -1.40
N LYS A 77 14.86 11.38 -1.64
CA LYS A 77 13.70 11.86 -0.91
C LYS A 77 13.32 10.85 0.17
N ALA A 78 13.01 11.37 1.35
CA ALA A 78 12.48 10.57 2.44
C ALA A 78 11.23 11.23 3.02
N MET A 79 10.28 10.41 3.44
CA MET A 79 9.07 10.83 4.14
C MET A 79 8.89 10.00 5.40
N VAL A 80 8.51 10.65 6.49
CA VAL A 80 8.08 9.99 7.72
C VAL A 80 6.72 10.58 8.10
N GLU A 81 5.72 9.71 8.20
CA GLU A 81 4.36 10.05 8.62
C GLU A 81 4.04 9.33 9.93
N PHE A 82 3.55 10.05 10.93
CA PHE A 82 3.04 9.48 12.18
C PHE A 82 1.52 9.39 12.09
N ARG A 83 0.97 8.19 12.31
CA ARG A 83 -0.47 7.94 12.26
C ARG A 83 -1.04 8.00 13.67
N GLU A 84 -1.90 8.98 13.95
CA GLU A 84 -2.70 9.01 15.18
C GLU A 84 -3.77 7.92 15.13
N GLN A 85 -3.84 7.09 16.17
CA GLN A 85 -4.85 6.04 16.27
C GLN A 85 -6.25 6.66 16.42
N THR A 86 -7.06 6.59 15.37
CA THR A 86 -8.52 6.65 15.49
C THR A 86 -9.13 5.29 15.10
N GLY A 87 -9.06 4.33 16.03
CA GLY A 87 -9.94 3.16 16.06
C GLY A 87 -9.44 1.87 15.39
N LYS A 88 -9.70 0.73 16.07
CA LYS A 88 -9.46 -0.64 15.61
C LYS A 88 -10.01 -0.91 14.19
N PRO A 89 -9.34 -1.73 13.36
CA PRO A 89 -9.90 -2.25 12.12
C PRO A 89 -10.97 -3.29 12.46
N THR A 90 -12.22 -2.87 12.58
CA THR A 90 -13.37 -3.77 12.54
C THR A 90 -13.66 -4.14 11.09
N THR A 91 -13.55 -5.44 10.82
CA THR A 91 -13.95 -6.12 9.59
C THR A 91 -15.45 -5.95 9.34
N SER A 92 -15.82 -4.91 8.60
CA SER A 92 -17.10 -4.81 7.89
C SER A 92 -16.98 -3.77 6.78
N SER A 93 -17.21 -4.23 5.57
CA SER A 93 -17.30 -3.48 4.32
C SER A 93 -18.36 -2.36 4.41
N SER A 94 -18.00 -1.15 3.93
CA SER A 94 -18.91 -0.09 3.43
C SER A 94 -19.06 1.24 4.22
N GLU A 95 -18.08 1.70 5.03
CA GLU A 95 -18.21 3.00 5.74
C GLU A 95 -16.98 3.92 5.73
N ALA A 96 -15.92 3.61 4.96
CA ALA A 96 -14.78 4.51 4.82
C ALA A 96 -14.86 5.32 3.52
N CYS A 97 -14.42 6.57 3.55
CA CYS A 97 -14.24 7.34 2.33
C CYS A 97 -13.25 6.64 1.39
N ARG A 98 -13.60 6.53 0.11
CA ARG A 98 -12.81 5.92 -0.96
C ARG A 98 -11.39 6.50 -1.06
N PHE A 99 -11.22 7.79 -0.78
CA PHE A 99 -9.97 8.51 -1.01
C PHE A 99 -9.19 8.70 0.29
N CYS A 100 -9.76 9.40 1.27
CA CYS A 100 -9.06 9.68 2.54
C CYS A 100 -9.16 8.57 3.59
N GLY A 101 -10.04 7.58 3.42
CA GLY A 101 -10.21 6.47 4.37
C GLY A 101 -10.91 6.83 5.69
N CYS A 102 -11.30 8.09 5.93
CA CYS A 102 -11.99 8.50 7.15
C CYS A 102 -13.37 7.82 7.29
N ARG A 103 -13.74 7.46 8.53
CA ARG A 103 -14.94 6.68 8.90
C ARG A 103 -16.06 7.50 9.59
N SER A 104 -15.97 8.83 9.69
CA SER A 104 -16.83 9.61 10.58
C SER A 104 -17.82 10.55 9.88
N GLY A 105 -19.12 10.30 10.06
CA GLY A 105 -20.13 11.31 10.42
C GLY A 105 -20.58 12.37 9.40
N THR A 106 -19.94 12.53 8.26
CA THR A 106 -20.43 13.41 7.18
C THR A 106 -21.39 12.63 6.28
N GLU A 107 -22.54 13.21 5.92
CA GLU A 107 -23.50 12.61 4.99
C GLU A 107 -22.78 12.06 3.75
N LEU A 108 -22.57 10.74 3.71
CA LEU A 108 -22.01 10.05 2.56
C LEU A 108 -23.00 10.27 1.43
N SER A 109 -22.59 11.05 0.43
CA SER A 109 -23.43 11.28 -0.74
C SER A 109 -23.72 9.94 -1.41
N ALA A 110 -24.95 9.77 -1.91
CA ALA A 110 -25.44 8.52 -2.52
C ALA A 110 -24.67 8.07 -3.79
N VAL A 111 -23.61 8.77 -4.17
CA VAL A 111 -22.76 8.51 -5.35
C VAL A 111 -21.37 8.06 -4.88
N GLY A 112 -21.29 6.81 -4.43
CA GLY A 112 -20.05 6.19 -3.98
C GLY A 112 -19.59 6.72 -2.61
N SER A 113 -19.00 5.85 -1.80
CA SER A 113 -18.55 6.16 -0.44
C SER A 113 -17.50 7.28 -0.39
N VAL A 114 -17.88 8.54 -0.57
CA VAL A 114 -17.00 9.72 -0.62
C VAL A 114 -17.49 10.72 0.43
N CYS A 115 -16.59 11.20 1.30
CA CYS A 115 -16.93 12.17 2.34
C CYS A 115 -17.13 13.58 1.74
N SER A 116 -17.66 14.53 2.54
CA SER A 116 -17.89 15.91 2.10
C SER A 116 -16.61 16.76 1.97
N ASP A 117 -15.44 16.16 2.14
CA ASP A 117 -14.17 16.84 1.95
C ASP A 117 -14.02 17.33 0.50
N THR A 118 -13.52 18.54 0.32
CA THR A 118 -13.48 19.19 -1.00
C THR A 118 -12.60 18.41 -1.97
N ASP A 119 -11.44 17.91 -1.53
CA ASP A 119 -10.51 17.19 -2.39
C ASP A 119 -11.11 15.84 -2.79
N CYS A 120 -11.70 15.12 -1.83
CA CYS A 120 -12.42 13.87 -2.07
C CYS A 120 -13.57 14.04 -3.08
N GLN A 121 -14.32 15.14 -3.00
CA GLN A 121 -15.40 15.46 -3.93
C GLN A 121 -14.87 15.79 -5.34
N GLU A 122 -13.78 16.54 -5.46
CA GLU A 122 -13.14 16.82 -6.75
C GLU A 122 -12.57 15.53 -7.39
N TYR A 123 -11.92 14.68 -6.58
CA TYR A 123 -11.45 13.36 -7.03
C TYR A 123 -12.60 12.49 -7.52
N ALA A 124 -13.74 12.47 -6.82
CA ALA A 124 -14.92 11.71 -7.24
C ALA A 124 -15.43 12.10 -8.63
N LYS A 125 -15.34 13.39 -8.99
CA LYS A 125 -15.81 13.88 -10.30
C LYS A 125 -15.01 13.30 -11.46
N ILE A 126 -13.74 12.95 -11.27
CA ILE A 126 -12.85 12.45 -12.33
C ILE A 126 -12.51 10.96 -12.16
N ALA A 127 -12.81 10.36 -11.02
CA ALA A 127 -12.53 8.96 -10.75
C ALA A 127 -13.40 8.02 -11.59
N CYS A 128 -12.84 6.87 -11.96
CA CYS A 128 -13.62 5.79 -12.53
C CYS A 128 -14.71 5.33 -11.54
N SER A 129 -15.94 5.16 -12.01
CA SER A 129 -17.07 4.69 -11.20
C SER A 129 -17.26 3.17 -11.24
N LYS A 130 -16.42 2.45 -12.01
CA LYS A 130 -16.50 1.00 -12.16
C LYS A 130 -15.86 0.28 -10.96
N THR A 131 -16.40 -0.89 -10.65
CA THR A 131 -15.82 -1.85 -9.70
C THR A 131 -15.25 -3.03 -10.46
N HIS A 132 -14.05 -3.47 -10.11
CA HIS A 132 -13.42 -4.63 -10.73
C HIS A 132 -14.17 -5.93 -10.37
N PRO A 133 -14.01 -7.02 -11.15
CA PRO A 133 -14.57 -8.32 -10.81
C PRO A 133 -14.12 -8.87 -9.43
N CYS A 134 -12.97 -8.42 -8.94
CA CYS A 134 -12.47 -8.77 -7.60
C CYS A 134 -13.21 -8.03 -6.45
N GLY A 135 -14.13 -7.12 -6.76
CA GLY A 135 -14.89 -6.35 -5.77
C GLY A 135 -14.26 -5.02 -5.36
N HIS A 136 -13.03 -4.73 -5.75
CA HIS A 136 -12.39 -3.45 -5.46
C HIS A 136 -12.83 -2.34 -6.42
N PRO A 137 -13.06 -1.10 -5.92
CA PRO A 137 -13.31 0.04 -6.78
C PRO A 137 -12.08 0.31 -7.67
N CYS A 138 -12.30 0.66 -8.93
CA CYS A 138 -11.22 1.00 -9.86
C CYS A 138 -10.46 2.24 -9.36
N GLY A 139 -9.14 2.16 -9.23
CA GLY A 139 -8.29 3.32 -8.85
C GLY A 139 -8.08 4.33 -9.98
N GLY A 140 -8.60 4.04 -11.18
CA GLY A 140 -8.37 4.79 -12.41
C GLY A 140 -9.25 6.03 -12.60
N VAL A 141 -9.14 6.63 -13.78
CA VAL A 141 -9.87 7.83 -14.22
C VAL A 141 -11.15 7.42 -15.00
N LYS A 142 -12.20 8.26 -14.94
CA LYS A 142 -13.43 8.05 -15.71
C LYS A 142 -13.17 8.13 -17.21
N ASN A 143 -13.94 7.37 -17.99
CA ASN A 143 -13.92 7.37 -19.46
C ASN A 143 -12.60 6.95 -20.12
N GLU A 144 -11.64 6.39 -19.37
CA GLU A 144 -10.51 5.67 -19.96
C GLU A 144 -11.00 4.44 -20.75
N GLU A 145 -10.34 4.15 -21.88
CA GLU A 145 -10.66 3.01 -22.75
C GLU A 145 -10.54 1.69 -21.96
N HIS A 146 -9.46 1.58 -21.18
CA HIS A 146 -9.17 0.47 -20.30
C HIS A 146 -9.13 0.95 -18.86
N CYS A 147 -9.77 0.22 -17.94
CA CYS A 147 -9.63 0.52 -16.52
C CYS A 147 -8.19 0.27 -16.07
N LEU A 148 -7.69 1.11 -15.17
CA LEU A 148 -6.46 0.85 -14.44
C LEU A 148 -6.52 -0.56 -13.82
N PRO A 149 -5.49 -1.41 -13.95
CA PRO A 149 -5.44 -2.68 -13.26
C PRO A 149 -5.66 -2.51 -11.75
N CYS A 150 -6.29 -3.49 -11.10
CA CYS A 150 -6.60 -3.38 -9.68
C CYS A 150 -5.33 -3.21 -8.85
N LEU A 151 -5.20 -2.08 -8.15
CA LEU A 151 -4.01 -1.73 -7.33
C LEU A 151 -3.75 -2.69 -6.17
N HIS A 152 -4.70 -3.57 -5.84
CA HIS A 152 -4.52 -4.64 -4.86
C HIS A 152 -3.93 -5.93 -5.48
N GLY A 153 -3.48 -5.89 -6.74
CA GLY A 153 -2.83 -7.04 -7.39
C GLY A 153 -3.74 -8.27 -7.57
N CYS A 154 -5.06 -8.07 -7.59
CA CYS A 154 -6.02 -9.17 -7.62
C CYS A 154 -6.14 -9.85 -8.98
N ASP A 155 -5.75 -9.18 -10.06
CA ASP A 155 -5.79 -9.74 -11.40
C ASP A 155 -4.43 -10.35 -11.75
N LYS A 156 -4.37 -11.69 -11.78
CA LYS A 156 -3.16 -12.45 -12.12
C LYS A 156 -2.85 -12.44 -13.61
N ASN A 157 -3.79 -12.01 -14.46
CA ASN A 157 -3.66 -11.99 -15.92
C ASN A 157 -3.40 -10.57 -16.46
N ALA A 158 -3.60 -9.53 -15.64
CA ALA A 158 -3.30 -8.15 -16.03
C ALA A 158 -1.79 -7.90 -16.08
N THR A 159 -1.39 -6.93 -16.93
CA THR A 159 -0.03 -6.39 -17.00
C THR A 159 0.50 -6.12 -15.59
N THR A 160 1.67 -6.67 -15.25
CA THR A 160 2.23 -6.62 -13.91
C THR A 160 2.34 -5.17 -13.44
N LEU A 161 1.50 -4.80 -12.48
CA LEU A 161 1.63 -3.54 -11.76
C LEU A 161 2.97 -3.52 -11.04
N LYS A 162 3.73 -2.45 -11.25
CA LYS A 162 4.98 -2.18 -10.53
C LYS A 162 4.77 -1.49 -9.19
N GLN A 163 3.53 -1.13 -8.86
CA GLN A 163 3.16 -0.40 -7.65
C GLN A 163 1.81 -0.90 -7.15
N ASP A 164 1.64 -0.90 -5.82
CA ASP A 164 0.39 -1.30 -5.16
C ASP A 164 -0.44 -0.09 -4.68
N ALA A 165 -1.61 -0.35 -4.09
CA ALA A 165 -2.52 0.69 -3.58
C ALA A 165 -1.91 1.55 -2.46
N ASP A 166 -1.04 0.96 -1.64
CA ASP A 166 -0.41 1.58 -0.47
C ASP A 166 0.88 2.34 -0.83
N ASP A 167 1.44 2.12 -2.01
CA ASP A 167 2.60 2.86 -2.50
C ASP A 167 2.28 4.35 -2.65
N MET A 168 3.23 5.20 -2.28
CA MET A 168 3.07 6.64 -2.44
C MET A 168 3.28 7.05 -3.89
N CYS A 169 2.51 8.04 -4.33
CA CYS A 169 2.77 8.68 -5.61
C CYS A 169 4.13 9.39 -5.56
N MET A 170 5.09 8.91 -6.36
CA MET A 170 6.47 9.43 -6.40
C MET A 170 6.61 10.81 -7.08
N ILE A 171 5.50 11.54 -7.23
CA ILE A 171 5.47 12.97 -7.62
C ILE A 171 5.14 13.83 -6.41
N CYS A 172 4.00 13.61 -5.76
CA CYS A 172 3.61 14.38 -4.57
C CYS A 172 4.36 13.93 -3.33
N PHE A 173 4.70 12.65 -3.24
CA PHE A 173 5.22 11.95 -2.07
C PHE A 173 4.29 11.97 -0.86
N THR A 174 3.16 12.67 -0.86
CA THR A 174 2.31 12.93 0.31
C THR A 174 1.12 12.01 0.44
N GLU A 175 0.70 11.33 -0.63
CA GLU A 175 -0.49 10.49 -0.61
C GLU A 175 -0.26 9.15 -1.32
N ALA A 176 -0.91 8.10 -0.82
CA ALA A 176 -0.93 6.78 -1.43
C ALA A 176 -1.63 6.81 -2.79
N LEU A 177 -1.28 5.88 -3.68
CA LEU A 177 -1.90 5.77 -5.00
C LEU A 177 -3.41 5.53 -4.93
N SER A 178 -3.91 4.87 -3.89
CA SER A 178 -5.35 4.68 -3.68
C SER A 178 -6.11 5.96 -3.29
N ALA A 179 -5.42 6.98 -2.81
CA ALA A 179 -6.05 8.17 -2.24
C ALA A 179 -6.56 9.18 -3.29
N ALA A 180 -6.18 9.02 -4.55
CA ALA A 180 -6.70 9.84 -5.65
C ALA A 180 -6.69 9.06 -6.98
N PRO A 181 -7.45 9.50 -8.01
CA PRO A 181 -7.47 8.84 -9.30
C PRO A 181 -6.09 8.77 -9.95
N ALA A 182 -5.68 7.56 -10.32
CA ALA A 182 -4.35 7.26 -10.80
C ALA A 182 -4.36 6.76 -12.25
N ILE A 183 -3.23 6.93 -12.92
CA ILE A 183 -2.99 6.45 -14.28
C ILE A 183 -1.71 5.62 -14.31
N GLN A 184 -1.71 4.59 -15.16
CA GLN A 184 -0.52 3.81 -15.48
C GLN A 184 0.12 4.40 -16.75
N LEU A 185 1.38 4.80 -16.66
CA LEU A 185 2.16 5.25 -17.81
C LEU A 185 2.59 4.04 -18.66
N ASP A 186 3.03 4.28 -19.90
CA ASP A 186 3.56 3.24 -20.80
C ASP A 186 4.73 2.46 -20.20
N CYS A 187 5.52 3.11 -19.33
CA CYS A 187 6.60 2.48 -18.57
C CYS A 187 6.12 1.61 -17.39
N SER A 188 4.81 1.35 -17.29
CA SER A 188 4.09 0.58 -16.26
C SER A 188 4.02 1.17 -14.85
N HIS A 189 4.64 2.31 -14.59
CA HIS A 189 4.54 3.03 -13.31
C HIS A 189 3.22 3.79 -13.19
N VAL A 190 2.73 3.89 -11.97
CA VAL A 190 1.45 4.49 -11.60
C VAL A 190 1.67 5.77 -10.80
N PHE A 191 0.91 6.81 -11.16
CA PHE A 191 0.91 8.11 -10.50
C PHE A 191 -0.51 8.68 -10.47
N HIS A 192 -0.80 9.61 -9.56
CA HIS A 192 -2.05 10.37 -9.61
C HIS A 192 -2.12 11.19 -10.90
N LEU A 193 -3.29 11.22 -11.56
CA LEU A 193 -3.49 12.01 -12.78
C LEU A 193 -3.12 13.48 -12.57
N GLN A 194 -3.63 14.08 -11.47
CA GLN A 194 -3.40 15.49 -11.15
C GLN A 194 -1.92 15.80 -10.94
N CYS A 195 -1.15 14.85 -10.40
CA CYS A 195 0.28 14.99 -10.22
C CYS A 195 1.01 15.03 -11.57
N CYS A 196 0.66 14.14 -12.50
CA CYS A 196 1.21 14.14 -13.85
C CYS A 196 0.88 15.44 -14.60
N GLN A 197 -0.38 15.88 -14.56
CA GLN A 197 -0.82 17.13 -15.20
C GLN A 197 -0.01 18.33 -14.68
N ARG A 198 0.09 18.47 -13.36
CA ARG A 198 0.82 19.57 -12.73
C ARG A 198 2.30 19.59 -13.12
N VAL A 199 2.96 18.43 -13.21
CA VAL A 199 4.36 18.33 -13.65
C VAL A 199 4.52 18.81 -15.10
N LEU A 200 3.61 18.39 -16.00
CA LEU A 200 3.65 18.78 -17.41
C LEU A 200 3.30 20.26 -17.63
N GLU A 201 2.36 20.81 -16.86
CA GLU A 201 1.98 22.22 -16.87
C GLU A 201 3.13 23.14 -16.39
N ASN A 202 3.82 22.74 -15.32
CA ASN A 202 4.93 23.50 -14.74
C ASN A 202 6.22 23.46 -15.57
N ARG A 203 6.38 22.45 -16.42
CA ARG A 203 7.54 22.29 -17.33
C ARG A 203 8.87 22.22 -16.58
N TRP A 204 9.89 22.95 -17.05
CA TRP A 204 11.24 22.95 -16.49
C TRP A 204 11.46 24.08 -15.49
N LEU A 205 12.41 23.84 -14.57
CA LEU A 205 12.83 24.84 -13.61
C LEU A 205 13.88 25.79 -14.20
N GLY A 206 13.68 27.09 -14.00
CA GLY A 206 14.62 28.13 -14.40
C GLY A 206 14.56 28.52 -15.89
N PRO A 207 15.45 29.42 -16.33
CA PRO A 207 15.40 29.99 -17.67
C PRO A 207 15.87 29.01 -18.77
N ARG A 208 16.66 27.99 -18.41
CA ARG A 208 17.18 27.01 -19.37
C ARG A 208 16.11 25.98 -19.70
N ILE A 209 15.74 25.90 -20.98
CA ILE A 209 14.82 24.89 -21.48
C ILE A 209 15.44 23.50 -21.28
N THR A 210 14.73 22.65 -20.55
CA THR A 210 15.08 21.24 -20.34
C THR A 210 13.83 20.39 -20.42
N PHE A 211 14.00 19.09 -20.67
CA PHE A 211 12.90 18.16 -20.92
C PHE A 211 12.81 17.04 -19.88
N GLY A 212 13.67 17.07 -18.85
CA GLY A 212 13.71 16.03 -17.82
C GLY A 212 12.44 15.96 -16.95
N PHE A 213 11.59 16.99 -16.96
CA PHE A 213 10.29 16.97 -16.26
C PHE A 213 9.29 15.98 -16.89
N MET A 214 9.50 15.58 -18.16
CA MET A 214 8.67 14.58 -18.83
C MET A 214 9.11 13.13 -18.54
N SER A 215 10.31 12.95 -17.98
CA SER A 215 10.85 11.63 -17.63
C SER A 215 10.12 11.05 -16.43
N CYS A 216 9.91 9.73 -16.44
CA CYS A 216 9.27 9.04 -15.34
C CYS A 216 10.11 9.23 -14.06
N PRO A 217 9.55 9.68 -12.92
CA PRO A 217 10.30 9.83 -11.68
C PRO A 217 11.07 8.58 -11.25
N ILE A 218 10.50 7.39 -11.52
CA ILE A 218 11.00 6.09 -11.06
C ILE A 218 12.05 5.48 -12.01
N CYS A 219 11.76 5.42 -13.33
CA CYS A 219 12.65 4.77 -14.30
C CYS A 219 13.39 5.68 -15.28
N LYS A 220 13.08 6.99 -15.28
CA LYS A 220 13.59 8.01 -16.21
C LYS A 220 13.13 7.84 -17.65
#